data_AF-A0A645CI87-F1
#
_entry.id   AF-A0A645CI87-F1
#
_cell.length_a   1.000
_cell.length_b   1.000
_cell.length_c   1.000
_cell.angle_alpha   90.00
_cell.angle_beta   90.00
_cell.angle_gamma   90.00
#
_symmetry.space_group_name_H-M   'P 1'
#
loop_
_entity.id
_entity.type
_entity.pdbx_description
1 polymer ?
#
loop_
_entity_poly.entity_id
_entity_poly.type
_entity_poly.pdbx_seq_one_letter_code
_entity_poly.pdbx_strand_id
1 'polypeptide(L)' 'MIFDCSTIVSYISQYMTLKPGDVIFTGTPSGVILGYKEQEQQWLKAGDEIVVTIENIGSLRNVLK' A
#
# COMPACT_ATOMS: atom_id res chain seq x y z
N MET A 1 11.57 1.42 3.67
CA MET A 1 10.57 1.91 4.65
C MET A 1 11.25 2.94 5.55
N ILE A 2 10.55 3.99 5.98
CA ILE A 2 11.09 4.95 6.96
C ILE A 2 11.04 4.35 8.37
N PHE A 3 9.94 3.66 8.70
CA PHE A 3 9.76 2.91 9.95
C PHE A 3 9.49 1.45 9.61
N ASP A 4 10.14 0.52 10.30
CA ASP A 4 9.92 -0.93 10.10
C ASP A 4 8.60 -1.41 10.74
N CYS A 5 8.22 -2.66 10.47
CA CYS A 5 6.97 -3.23 10.96
C CYS A 5 6.88 -3.23 12.50
N SER A 6 7.97 -3.58 13.20
CA SER A 6 8.02 -3.55 14.67
C SER A 6 7.78 -2.16 15.23
N THR A 7 8.38 -1.14 14.63
CA THR A 7 8.24 0.26 15.02
C THR A 7 6.80 0.72 14.82
N ILE A 8 6.18 0.38 13.69
CA ILE A 8 4.78 0.73 13.39
C ILE A 8 3.84 0.10 14.43
N VAL A 9 3.97 -1.21 14.69
CA VAL A 9 3.14 -1.93 15.67
C VAL A 9 3.30 -1.32 17.07
N SER A 10 4.55 -1.06 17.48
CA SER A 10 4.83 -0.44 18.78
C SER A 10 4.16 0.93 18.90
N TYR A 11 4.31 1.79 17.89
CA TYR A 11 3.80 3.16 17.92
C TYR A 11 2.28 3.21 18.03
N ILE A 12 1.55 2.50 17.15
CA ILE A 12 0.09 2.56 17.13
C ILE A 12 -0.53 1.93 18.39
N SER A 13 0.14 0.94 19.00
CA SER A 13 -0.33 0.27 20.22
C SER A 13 -0.37 1.19 21.46
N GLN A 14 0.32 2.34 21.41
CA GLN A 14 0.25 3.35 22.46
C GLN A 14 -1.05 4.17 22.43
N TYR A 15 -1.75 4.19 21.29
CA TYR A 15 -2.94 5.03 21.07
C TYR A 15 -4.22 4.21 20.91
N MET A 16 -4.12 2.93 20.54
CA MET A 16 -5.26 2.02 20.42
C MET A 16 -4.88 0.59 20.77
N THR A 17 -5.84 -0.17 21.30
CA THR A 17 -5.67 -1.61 21.50
C THR A 17 -5.76 -2.34 20.17
N LEU A 18 -4.67 -2.99 19.77
CA LEU A 18 -4.65 -3.93 18.65
C LEU A 18 -5.30 -5.25 19.04
N LYS A 19 -6.12 -5.80 18.15
CA LYS A 19 -6.82 -7.08 18.33
C LYS A 19 -6.27 -8.13 17.36
N PRO A 20 -6.33 -9.43 17.73
CA PRO A 20 -6.03 -10.50 16.78
C PRO A 20 -6.89 -10.37 15.52
N GLY A 21 -6.24 -10.38 14.36
CA GLY A 21 -6.90 -10.21 13.06
C GLY A 21 -6.86 -8.78 12.49
N ASP A 22 -6.38 -7.79 13.25
CA ASP A 22 -6.17 -6.45 12.72
C ASP A 22 -5.11 -6.43 11.60
N VAL A 23 -5.34 -5.61 10.57
CA VAL A 23 -4.45 -5.48 9.40
C VAL A 23 -3.91 -4.05 9.34
N ILE A 24 -2.59 -3.93 9.22
CA ILE A 24 -1.88 -2.65 9.14
C ILE A 24 -1.29 -2.50 7.74
N PHE A 25 -1.67 -1.44 7.03
CA PHE A 25 -1.04 -1.07 5.77
C PHE A 25 0.21 -0.22 6.04
N THR A 26 1.39 -0.77 5.79
CA THR A 26 2.68 -0.18 6.19
C THR A 26 3.22 0.89 5.23
N GLY A 27 2.39 1.37 4.30
CA GLY A 27 2.73 2.37 3.29
C GLY A 27 3.11 1.79 1.92
N THR A 28 3.44 2.68 0.99
CA THR A 28 3.77 2.39 -0.41
C THR A 28 5.12 3.04 -0.78
N PRO A 29 5.91 2.44 -1.69
CA PRO A 29 7.07 3.12 -2.28
C PRO A 29 6.64 4.31 -3.16
N SER A 30 7.64 5.02 -3.70
CA SER A 30 7.44 6.03 -4.74
C SER A 30 6.84 5.42 -6.02
N GLY A 31 6.23 6.28 -6.85
CA GLY A 31 5.60 5.87 -8.11
C GLY A 31 4.07 5.89 -8.09
N VAL A 32 3.45 6.33 -6.99
CA VAL A 32 2.02 6.66 -7.01
C VAL A 32 1.75 7.88 -7.89
N ILE A 33 0.60 7.91 -8.54
CA ILE A 33 0.32 8.85 -9.62
C ILE A 33 0.39 10.33 -9.19
N LEU A 34 -0.01 10.62 -7.95
CA LEU A 34 0.07 11.95 -7.35
C LEU A 34 1.49 12.48 -7.18
N GLY A 35 2.52 11.63 -7.29
CA GLY A 35 3.92 12.04 -7.26
C GLY A 35 4.45 12.59 -8.59
N TYR A 36 3.70 12.46 -9.69
CA TYR A 36 4.08 12.94 -11.01
C TYR A 36 3.51 14.33 -11.30
N LYS A 37 4.13 15.05 -12.25
CA LYS A 37 3.60 16.34 -12.74
C LYS A 37 2.24 16.11 -13.38
N GLU A 38 1.34 17.08 -13.27
CA GLU A 38 -0.06 16.95 -13.70
C GLU A 38 -0.20 16.44 -15.14
N GLN A 39 0.59 16.98 -16.07
CA GLN A 39 0.58 16.57 -17.48
C GLN A 39 1.09 15.14 -17.75
N GLU A 40 1.76 14.50 -16.77
CA GLU A 40 2.27 13.13 -16.83
C GLU A 40 1.35 12.14 -16.10
N GLN A 41 0.30 12.62 -15.42
CA GLN A 41 -0.59 11.78 -14.62
C GLN A 41 -1.54 10.95 -15.50
N GLN A 42 -1.27 9.67 -15.57
CA GLN A 42 -2.16 8.64 -16.10
C GLN A 42 -2.93 7.95 -14.96
N TRP A 43 -4.16 8.41 -14.74
CA TRP A 43 -5.07 7.81 -13.77
C TRP A 43 -5.61 6.46 -14.26
N LEU A 44 -5.93 5.58 -13.30
CA LEU A 44 -6.58 4.30 -13.58
C LEU A 44 -7.92 4.50 -14.30
N LYS A 45 -8.22 3.60 -15.24
CA LYS A 45 -9.43 3.59 -16.06
C LYS A 45 -10.09 2.21 -16.02
N ALA A 46 -11.38 2.17 -16.34
CA ALA A 46 -12.10 0.91 -16.49
C ALA A 46 -11.38 0.00 -17.52
N GLY A 47 -11.19 -1.25 -17.13
CA GLY A 47 -10.43 -2.25 -17.88
C GLY A 47 -8.97 -2.39 -17.47
N ASP A 48 -8.40 -1.45 -16.71
CA ASP A 48 -7.00 -1.55 -16.27
C ASP A 48 -6.80 -2.74 -15.32
N GLU A 49 -5.77 -3.55 -15.57
CA GLU A 49 -5.31 -4.59 -14.64
C GLU A 49 -4.19 -4.05 -13.76
N ILE A 50 -4.38 -4.10 -12.44
CA ILE A 50 -3.40 -3.74 -11.43
C ILE A 50 -2.82 -5.02 -10.83
N VAL A 51 -1.50 -5.14 -10.88
CA VAL A 51 -0.76 -6.25 -10.28
C VAL A 51 0.22 -5.72 -9.23
N VAL A 52 0.02 -6.11 -7.97
CA VAL A 52 0.93 -5.77 -6.86
C VAL A 52 1.65 -7.04 -6.42
N THR A 53 2.97 -7.01 -6.32
CA THR A 53 3.77 -8.18 -5.93
C THR A 53 4.68 -7.83 -4.76
N ILE A 54 4.72 -8.74 -3.79
CA ILE A 54 5.74 -8.74 -2.73
C ILE A 54 6.52 -10.05 -2.86
N GLU A 55 7.84 -9.93 -2.96
CA GLU A 55 8.74 -11.07 -3.04
C GLU A 55 8.50 -12.02 -1.84
N ASN A 56 8.51 -13.32 -2.10
CA ASN A 56 8.27 -14.38 -1.11
C ASN A 56 6.86 -14.42 -0.48
N ILE A 57 5.93 -13.55 -0.90
CA ILE A 57 4.51 -13.60 -0.48
C ILE A 57 3.62 -13.97 -1.66
N GLY A 58 3.72 -13.23 -2.78
CA GLY A 58 2.93 -13.48 -3.98
C GLY A 58 2.45 -12.21 -4.68
N SER A 59 1.54 -12.39 -5.64
CA SER A 59 0.96 -11.30 -6.43
C SER A 59 -0.55 -11.21 -6.22
N LEU A 60 -1.05 -10.00 -5.98
CA LEU A 60 -2.46 -9.65 -6.01
C LEU A 60 -2.79 -9.02 -7.37
N ARG A 61 -3.81 -9.54 -8.07
CA ARG A 61 -4.28 -9.04 -9.37
C ARG A 61 -5.72 -8.57 -9.26
N ASN A 62 -6.00 -7.36 -9.73
CA ASN A 62 -7.33 -6.77 -9.75
C ASN A 62 -7.58 -6.05 -11.08
N VAL A 63 -8.75 -6.24 -11.67
CA VAL A 63 -9.18 -5.49 -12.85
C VAL A 63 -10.16 -4.41 -12.40
N LEU A 64 -9.88 -3.15 -12.71
CA LEU A 64 -10.78 -2.04 -12.44
C LEU A 64 -11.98 -2.15 -13.39
N LYS A 65 -13.18 -2.23 -12.82
CA LYS A 65 -14.43 -2.31 -13.59
C LYS A 65 -15.05 -0.94 -13.80
#